data_AF-A0AAE0ABJ4-F1
#
_entry.id   AF-A0AAE0ABJ4-F1
#
_cell.length_a   1.000
_cell.length_b   1.000
_cell.length_c   1.000
_cell.angle_alpha   90.00
_cell.angle_beta   90.00
_cell.angle_gamma   90.00
#
_symmetry.space_group_name_H-M   'P 1'
#
loop_
_entity.id
_entity.type
_entity.pdbx_description
1 polymer ?
#
loop_
_entity_poly.entity_id
_entity_poly.type
_entity_poly.pdbx_seq_one_letter_code
_entity_poly.pdbx_strand_id
1 'polypeptide(L)'
;MRILFREFIGDPDQYYKQARQEFFDMRCCSLKRKDVEFHYKHMSGRYHILGGINDQSLKHVYVNSLSTELQEELQRRIDSSGKPFNDITLGEIHMFTLGTLDKLCATQKIFSKMIREGKRYETQCKQPSLHIKCKDKD
;
A
#
# COMPACT_ATOMS: atom_id res chain seq x y z
N MET A 1 22.34 28.76 12.36
CA MET A 1 21.99 27.78 11.33
C MET A 1 21.09 28.32 10.19
N ARG A 2 20.38 29.46 10.35
CA ARG A 2 19.58 30.07 9.26
C ARG A 2 20.40 30.71 8.13
N ILE A 3 21.58 31.25 8.42
CA ILE A 3 22.43 31.95 7.43
C ILE A 3 22.99 30.96 6.40
N LEU A 4 23.58 29.84 6.84
CA LEU A 4 24.08 28.78 5.95
C LEU A 4 22.99 28.18 5.05
N PHE A 5 21.79 27.96 5.59
CA PHE A 5 20.69 27.44 4.77
C PHE A 5 20.31 28.42 3.66
N ARG A 6 20.25 29.72 3.98
CA ARG A 6 19.88 30.76 3.02
C ARG A 6 20.90 30.90 1.87
N GLU A 7 22.19 30.82 2.19
CA GLU A 7 23.28 30.95 1.21
C GLU A 7 23.36 29.74 0.25
N PHE A 8 23.11 28.51 0.75
CA PHE A 8 23.34 27.29 -0.03
C PHE A 8 22.07 26.61 -0.56
N ILE A 9 20.93 26.79 0.11
CA ILE A 9 19.65 26.13 -0.20
C ILE A 9 18.56 27.13 -0.58
N GLY A 10 18.71 28.41 -0.19
CA GLY A 10 17.73 29.47 -0.45
C GLY A 10 16.79 29.70 0.74
N ASP A 11 15.64 30.32 0.49
CA ASP A 11 14.71 30.67 1.57
C ASP A 11 14.14 29.41 2.27
N PRO A 12 14.38 29.22 3.59
CA PRO A 12 13.84 28.09 4.35
C PRO A 12 12.32 27.91 4.22
N ASP A 13 11.56 29.02 4.15
CA ASP A 13 10.10 28.96 4.10
C ASP A 13 9.62 28.52 2.72
N GLN A 14 10.30 28.97 1.67
CA GLN A 14 10.03 28.54 0.30
C GLN A 14 10.38 27.06 0.12
N TYR A 15 11.55 26.63 0.63
CA TYR A 15 11.97 25.24 0.60
C TYR A 15 10.97 24.33 1.32
N TYR A 16 10.49 24.72 2.51
CA TYR A 16 9.49 23.94 3.25
C TYR A 16 8.16 23.85 2.49
N LYS A 17 7.67 24.95 1.93
CA LYS A 17 6.44 24.97 1.12
C LYS A 17 6.55 24.04 -0.09
N GLN A 18 7.68 24.08 -0.80
CA GLN A 18 7.93 23.22 -1.94
C GLN A 18 8.01 21.75 -1.51
N ALA A 19 8.76 21.43 -0.45
CA ALA A 19 8.86 20.08 0.07
C ALA A 19 7.50 19.52 0.48
N ARG A 20 6.63 20.36 1.05
CA ARG A 20 5.25 20.01 1.41
C ARG A 20 4.45 19.72 0.16
N GLN A 21 4.38 20.65 -0.80
CA GLN A 21 3.63 20.45 -2.03
C GLN A 21 4.04 19.16 -2.75
N GLU A 22 5.34 18.96 -2.97
CA GLU A 22 5.86 17.76 -3.60
C GLU A 22 5.45 16.49 -2.86
N PHE A 23 5.48 16.48 -1.52
CA PHE A 23 5.03 15.33 -0.73
C PHE A 23 3.55 14.98 -0.95
N PHE A 24 2.67 15.97 -1.08
CA PHE A 24 1.24 15.76 -1.33
C PHE A 24 0.94 15.36 -2.78
N ASP A 25 1.80 15.76 -3.73
CA ASP A 25 1.66 15.46 -5.16
C ASP A 25 2.28 14.10 -5.56
N MET A 26 3.14 13.53 -4.72
CA MET A 26 3.78 12.24 -4.98
C MET A 26 2.76 11.09 -5.08
N ARG A 27 2.92 10.25 -6.10
CA ARG A 27 2.09 9.06 -6.37
C ARG A 27 2.95 7.88 -6.84
N CYS A 28 2.55 6.67 -6.48
CA CYS A 28 3.11 5.41 -6.98
C CYS A 28 1.99 4.56 -7.57
N CYS A 29 1.97 4.46 -8.89
CA CYS A 29 1.00 3.67 -9.64
C CYS A 29 1.50 2.25 -9.96
N SER A 30 2.66 1.85 -9.43
CA SER A 30 3.30 0.57 -9.72
C SER A 30 3.08 -0.44 -8.60
N LEU A 31 2.82 -1.68 -8.97
CA LEU A 31 2.81 -2.84 -8.06
C LEU A 31 4.18 -3.55 -8.04
N LYS A 32 5.21 -3.04 -8.70
CA LYS A 32 6.54 -3.64 -8.62
C LYS A 32 7.17 -3.25 -7.30
N ARG A 33 7.66 -4.25 -6.55
CA ARG A 33 8.30 -4.05 -5.25
C ARG A 33 9.38 -2.96 -5.27
N LYS A 34 10.26 -2.97 -6.27
CA LYS A 34 11.33 -1.97 -6.42
C LYS A 34 10.80 -0.54 -6.54
N ASP A 35 9.69 -0.35 -7.24
CA ASP A 35 9.10 0.97 -7.44
C ASP A 35 8.42 1.46 -6.15
N VAL A 36 7.75 0.54 -5.41
CA VAL A 36 7.16 0.82 -4.09
C VAL A 36 8.24 1.16 -3.05
N GLU A 37 9.35 0.42 -3.02
CA GLU A 37 10.49 0.69 -2.14
C GLU A 37 11.17 2.03 -2.49
N PHE A 38 11.35 2.31 -3.78
CA PHE A 38 11.88 3.59 -4.24
C PHE A 38 10.97 4.75 -3.81
N HIS A 39 9.66 4.61 -4.03
CA HIS A 39 8.67 5.61 -3.62
C HIS A 39 8.70 5.86 -2.12
N TYR A 40 8.73 4.80 -1.30
CA TYR A 40 8.88 4.93 0.14
C TYR A 40 10.16 5.67 0.54
N LYS A 41 11.30 5.34 -0.07
CA LYS A 41 12.56 6.03 0.21
C LYS A 41 12.46 7.54 -0.05
N HIS A 42 11.83 7.93 -1.15
CA HIS A 42 11.64 9.35 -1.47
C HIS A 42 10.65 10.04 -0.52
N MET A 43 9.49 9.43 -0.25
CA MET A 43 8.50 10.01 0.65
C MET A 43 8.98 10.08 2.10
N SER A 44 9.67 9.05 2.60
CA SER A 44 10.20 9.03 3.98
C SER A 44 11.21 10.16 4.23
N GLY A 45 12.09 10.44 3.26
CA GLY A 45 13.00 11.59 3.36
C GLY A 45 12.26 12.91 3.54
N ARG A 46 11.18 13.12 2.78
CA ARG A 46 10.33 14.32 2.89
C ARG A 46 9.47 14.34 4.14
N TYR A 47 8.95 13.20 4.56
CA TYR A 47 8.22 13.04 5.81
C TYR A 47 9.05 13.55 7.01
N HIS A 48 10.34 13.22 7.06
CA HIS A 48 11.23 13.70 8.11
C HIS A 48 11.50 15.21 8.02
N ILE A 49 11.71 15.76 6.82
CA ILE A 49 11.86 17.22 6.60
C ILE A 49 10.61 17.98 7.07
N LEU A 50 9.42 17.41 6.85
CA LEU A 50 8.15 18.02 7.21
C LEU A 50 7.80 17.88 8.71
N GLY A 51 8.62 17.18 9.48
CA GLY A 51 8.36 16.92 10.91
C GLY A 51 7.25 15.90 11.13
N GLY A 52 7.08 14.93 10.22
CA GLY A 52 5.93 14.02 10.21
C GLY A 52 5.71 13.18 11.46
N ILE A 53 6.71 13.02 12.32
CA ILE A 53 6.54 12.43 13.66
C ILE A 53 5.45 13.18 14.47
N ASN A 54 5.34 14.49 14.26
CA ASN A 54 4.37 15.36 14.92
C ASN A 54 3.09 15.59 14.11
N ASP A 55 3.05 15.16 12.84
CA ASP A 55 1.92 15.38 11.92
C ASP A 55 1.41 14.03 11.38
N GLN A 56 0.42 13.48 12.10
CA GLN A 56 -0.18 12.19 11.78
C GLN A 56 -0.86 12.17 10.40
N SER A 57 -1.28 13.34 9.89
CA SER A 57 -1.93 13.44 8.57
C SER A 57 -0.99 13.00 7.44
N LEU A 58 0.32 13.16 7.60
CA LEU A 58 1.30 12.78 6.58
C LEU A 58 1.41 11.26 6.39
N LYS A 59 1.06 10.46 7.40
CA LYS A 59 0.95 9.01 7.25
C LYS A 59 -0.21 8.62 6.34
N HIS A 60 -1.35 9.31 6.45
CA HIS A 60 -2.48 9.11 5.54
C HIS A 60 -2.13 9.52 4.10
N VAL A 61 -1.37 10.59 3.93
CA VAL A 61 -0.88 11.01 2.60
C VAL A 61 0.01 9.94 1.98
N TYR A 62 0.89 9.31 2.76
CA TYR A 62 1.68 8.17 2.28
C TYR A 62 0.78 7.00 1.84
N VAL A 63 -0.23 6.62 2.63
CA VAL A 63 -1.18 5.56 2.22
C VAL A 63 -1.87 5.94 0.91
N ASN A 64 -2.40 7.15 0.80
CA ASN A 64 -3.11 7.66 -0.38
C ASN A 64 -2.22 7.85 -1.61
N SER A 65 -0.90 7.86 -1.43
CA SER A 65 0.05 7.96 -2.53
C SER A 65 0.26 6.63 -3.27
N LEU A 66 -0.11 5.50 -2.67
CA LEU A 66 0.06 4.16 -3.26
C LEU A 66 -1.05 3.87 -4.29
N SER A 67 -0.91 2.77 -5.05
CA SER A 67 -1.96 2.35 -5.98
C SER A 67 -3.24 1.95 -5.24
N THR A 68 -4.39 2.12 -5.87
CA THR A 68 -5.71 1.85 -5.27
C THR A 68 -5.84 0.40 -4.79
N GLU A 69 -5.26 -0.56 -5.52
CA GLU A 69 -5.27 -1.98 -5.14
C GLU A 69 -4.51 -2.23 -3.83
N LEU A 70 -3.44 -1.47 -3.58
CA LEU A 70 -2.68 -1.55 -2.33
C LEU A 70 -3.40 -0.83 -1.20
N GLN A 71 -4.01 0.32 -1.46
CA GLN A 71 -4.67 1.15 -0.43
C GLN A 71 -5.72 0.37 0.35
N GLU A 72 -6.63 -0.32 -0.33
CA GLU A 72 -7.74 -1.03 0.31
C GLU A 72 -7.24 -2.19 1.20
N GLU A 73 -6.36 -3.04 0.66
CA GLU A 73 -5.81 -4.17 1.40
C GLU A 73 -4.87 -3.72 2.52
N LEU A 74 -4.13 -2.63 2.32
CA LEU A 74 -3.28 -2.02 3.35
C LEU A 74 -4.12 -1.47 4.49
N GLN A 75 -5.23 -0.78 4.20
CA GLN A 75 -6.12 -0.25 5.24
C GLN A 75 -6.68 -1.40 6.09
N ARG A 76 -7.18 -2.46 5.46
CA ARG A 76 -7.63 -3.67 6.19
C ARG A 76 -6.52 -4.26 7.04
N ARG A 77 -5.28 -4.29 6.54
CA ARG A 77 -4.13 -4.80 7.29
C ARG A 77 -3.82 -3.92 8.51
N ILE A 78 -3.88 -2.60 8.36
CA ILE A 78 -3.67 -1.66 9.46
C ILE A 78 -4.77 -1.82 10.52
N ASP A 79 -6.03 -1.89 10.12
CA ASP A 79 -7.16 -2.07 11.03
C ASP A 79 -7.06 -3.39 11.81
N SER A 80 -6.56 -4.45 11.15
CA SER A 80 -6.31 -5.75 11.79
C SER A 80 -5.06 -5.82 12.67
N SER A 81 -4.23 -4.78 12.71
CA SER A 81 -2.96 -4.79 13.45
C SER A 81 -3.13 -4.70 14.97
N GLY A 82 -4.32 -4.33 15.45
CA GLY A 82 -4.59 -4.11 16.87
C GLY A 82 -3.96 -2.85 17.47
N LYS A 83 -3.27 -2.04 16.65
CA LYS A 83 -2.70 -0.73 17.04
C LYS A 83 -3.55 0.41 16.49
N PRO A 84 -3.83 1.48 17.26
CA PRO A 84 -4.37 2.71 16.72
C PRO A 84 -3.46 3.25 15.60
N PHE A 85 -4.04 3.78 14.52
CA PHE A 85 -3.27 4.31 13.39
C PHE A 85 -2.20 5.33 13.81
N ASN A 86 -2.51 6.15 14.81
CA ASN A 86 -1.60 7.17 15.33
C ASN A 86 -0.32 6.57 15.95
N ASP A 87 -0.40 5.37 16.51
CA ASP A 87 0.72 4.70 17.16
C ASP A 87 1.58 3.87 16.18
N ILE A 88 1.11 3.73 14.93
CA ILE A 88 1.84 3.02 13.87
C ILE A 88 2.83 3.98 13.22
N THR A 89 4.10 3.59 13.18
CA THR A 89 5.14 4.38 12.52
C THR A 89 5.02 4.31 10.99
N LEU A 90 5.57 5.31 10.27
CA LEU A 90 5.61 5.28 8.81
C LEU A 90 6.33 4.02 8.28
N GLY A 91 7.39 3.58 8.98
CA GLY A 91 8.11 2.35 8.63
C GLY A 91 7.27 1.09 8.80
N GLU A 92 6.45 1.00 9.86
CA GLU A 92 5.50 -0.11 10.03
C GLU A 92 4.42 -0.11 8.94
N ILE A 93 3.89 1.07 8.56
CA ILE A 93 2.95 1.18 7.43
C ILE A 93 3.61 0.66 6.14
N HIS A 94 4.89 0.99 5.91
CA HIS A 94 5.61 0.47 4.76
C HIS A 94 5.83 -1.06 4.84
N MET A 95 6.15 -1.60 6.01
CA MET A 95 6.23 -3.05 6.21
C MET A 95 4.89 -3.75 5.91
N PHE A 96 3.78 -3.16 6.33
CA PHE A 96 2.45 -3.65 5.96
C PHE A 96 2.19 -3.53 4.46
N THR A 97 2.64 -2.46 3.82
CA THR A 97 2.55 -2.28 2.36
C THR A 97 3.24 -3.42 1.63
N LEU A 98 4.47 -3.77 2.02
CA LEU A 98 5.23 -4.87 1.41
C LEU A 98 4.55 -6.22 1.66
N GLY A 99 4.06 -6.47 2.87
CA GLY A 99 3.31 -7.68 3.19
C GLY A 99 2.01 -7.81 2.38
N THR A 100 1.30 -6.71 2.16
CA THR A 100 0.12 -6.66 1.30
C THR A 100 0.49 -6.97 -0.15
N LEU A 101 1.59 -6.40 -0.65
CA LEU A 101 2.07 -6.66 -2.00
C LEU A 101 2.43 -8.14 -2.21
N ASP A 102 3.13 -8.74 -1.24
CA ASP A 102 3.52 -10.14 -1.28
C ASP A 102 2.29 -11.06 -1.28
N LYS A 103 1.25 -10.72 -0.49
CA LYS A 103 -0.05 -11.41 -0.49
C LYS A 103 -0.73 -11.32 -1.86
N LEU A 104 -0.85 -10.12 -2.43
CA LEU A 104 -1.46 -9.93 -3.76
C LEU A 104 -0.74 -10.74 -4.84
N CYS A 105 0.59 -10.76 -4.81
CA CYS A 105 1.41 -11.55 -5.71
C CYS A 105 1.17 -13.06 -5.56
N ALA A 106 1.11 -13.56 -4.32
CA ALA A 106 0.81 -14.97 -4.05
C ALA A 106 -0.60 -15.35 -4.53
N THR A 107 -1.60 -14.51 -4.25
CA THR A 107 -2.98 -14.69 -4.69
C THR A 107 -3.08 -14.73 -6.21
N GLN A 108 -2.41 -13.83 -6.92
CA GLN A 108 -2.37 -13.82 -8.39
C GLN A 108 -1.79 -15.11 -8.97
N LYS A 109 -0.72 -15.66 -8.37
CA LYS A 109 -0.12 -16.92 -8.80
C LYS A 109 -1.08 -18.09 -8.63
N ILE A 110 -1.81 -18.14 -7.52
CA ILE A 110 -2.82 -19.17 -7.24
C ILE A 110 -3.94 -19.10 -8.28
N PHE A 111 -4.52 -17.91 -8.51
CA PHE A 111 -5.58 -17.74 -9.49
C PHE A 111 -5.12 -18.07 -10.91
N SER A 112 -3.92 -17.64 -11.29
CA SER A 112 -3.35 -17.97 -12.61
C SER A 112 -3.21 -19.49 -12.81
N LYS A 113 -2.81 -20.21 -11.76
CA LYS A 113 -2.75 -21.67 -11.77
C LYS A 113 -4.14 -22.29 -11.90
N MET A 114 -5.12 -21.82 -11.13
CA MET A 114 -6.50 -22.30 -11.19
C MET A 114 -7.13 -22.11 -12.57
N ILE A 115 -6.96 -20.94 -13.18
CA ILE A 115 -7.46 -20.65 -14.53
C ILE A 115 -6.82 -21.59 -15.56
N ARG A 116 -5.50 -21.78 -15.49
CA ARG A 116 -4.77 -22.70 -16.38
C ARG A 116 -5.23 -24.15 -16.22
N GLU A 117 -5.50 -24.57 -14.99
CA GLU A 117 -5.95 -25.92 -14.65
C GLU A 117 -7.48 -26.08 -14.69
N GLY A 118 -8.21 -25.02 -15.10
CA GLY A 118 -9.68 -24.91 -15.11
C GLY A 118 -10.41 -26.09 -15.76
N LYS A 119 -9.87 -26.62 -16.87
CA LYS A 119 -10.45 -27.78 -17.57
C LYS A 119 -10.55 -29.05 -16.71
N ARG A 120 -9.65 -29.21 -15.73
CA ARG A 120 -9.68 -30.33 -14.77
C ARG A 120 -10.76 -30.14 -13.70
N TYR A 121 -11.05 -28.89 -13.35
CA TYR A 121 -12.14 -28.56 -12.42
C TYR A 121 -13.51 -28.66 -13.12
N GLU A 122 -13.62 -28.31 -14.40
CA GLU A 122 -14.87 -28.47 -15.18
C GLU A 122 -15.38 -29.91 -15.22
N THR A 123 -14.49 -30.90 -15.31
CA THR A 123 -14.86 -32.32 -15.29
C THR A 123 -15.31 -32.78 -13.89
N GLN A 124 -14.75 -32.19 -12.83
CA GLN A 124 -15.18 -32.47 -11.45
C GLN A 124 -16.50 -31.78 -11.10
N CYS A 125 -16.74 -30.54 -11.55
CA CYS A 125 -18.01 -29.84 -11.36
C CYS A 125 -19.19 -30.49 -12.10
N LYS A 126 -18.91 -31.34 -13.10
CA LYS A 126 -19.92 -32.11 -13.85
C LYS A 126 -20.16 -33.52 -13.30
N GLN A 127 -19.54 -33.91 -12.18
CA GLN A 127 -19.81 -35.22 -11.56
C GLN A 127 -21.23 -35.27 -10.96
N PRO A 128 -22.09 -36.22 -11.37
CA PRO A 128 -23.46 -36.36 -10.87
C PRO A 128 -23.54 -36.58 -9.34
N SER A 129 -22.45 -37.07 -8.74
CA SER A 129 -22.34 -37.35 -7.30
C SER A 129 -22.21 -36.12 -6.41
N LEU A 130 -22.06 -34.91 -6.96
CA LEU A 130 -21.97 -33.66 -6.18
C LEU A 130 -23.33 -32.97 -5.99
N HIS A 131 -24.41 -33.47 -6.60
CA HIS A 131 -25.79 -33.06 -6.30
C HIS A 131 -26.31 -33.76 -5.03
N ILE A 132 -25.67 -33.52 -3.89
CA ILE A 132 -26.17 -34.02 -2.60
C ILE A 132 -27.09 -32.95 -2.00
N LYS A 133 -28.41 -33.15 -2.20
CA LYS A 133 -29.55 -32.37 -1.67
C LYS A 133 -29.97 -31.08 -2.43
N CYS A 134 -30.17 -31.14 -3.74
CA CYS A 134 -31.21 -30.27 -4.33
C CYS A 134 -32.57 -30.90 -4.00
N LYS A 135 -33.15 -30.53 -2.86
CA LYS A 135 -34.58 -30.76 -2.60
C LYS A 135 -35.32 -29.61 -3.26
N ASP A 136 -35.77 -29.80 -4.49
CA ASP A 136 -36.93 -29.05 -4.95
C ASP A 136 -38.11 -29.57 -4.11
N LYS A 137 -38.64 -28.69 -3.26
CA LYS A 137 -39.94 -28.93 -2.64
C LYS A 137 -40.99 -28.51 -3.66
N ASP A 138 -41.70 -29.53 -4.13
CA ASP A 138 -43.04 -29.56 -4.73
C ASP A 138 -43.29 -28.74 -6.01
#